data_AF-A0AAE4TK44-F1
#
_entry.id   AF-A0AAE4TK44-F1
#
_cell.length_a   1.000
_cell.length_b   1.000
_cell.length_c   1.000
_cell.angle_alpha   90.00
_cell.angle_beta   90.00
_cell.angle_gamma   90.00
#
_symmetry.space_group_name_H-M   'P 1'
#
loop_
_entity.id
_entity.type
_entity.pdbx_description
1 polymer ?
#
loop_
_entity_poly.entity_id
_entity_poly.type
_entity_poly.pdbx_seq_one_letter_code
_entity_poly.pdbx_strand_id
1 'polypeptide(L)'
;VNDADSNGKPDSQDAAEAAAEAAVKAAEDAAQAGKDKKAEVEADGVVNPDEKSAVDGLNDVTTEKKGTATPLVDSLPEGPVKEALKARLDQVTTSEVTVNDADSNGKPDSQDAAEAAAEAAVKAAEDAAQAGKDKKAEVELPSTGEINTHLSLFGIIVLLISTLMYGSKKKED
;
A
#
# COMPACT_ATOMS: atom_id res chain seq x y z
N VAL A 1 29.07 51.99 -17.53
CA VAL A 1 29.29 50.90 -16.56
C VAL A 1 27.93 50.27 -16.29
N ASN A 2 27.81 48.96 -16.45
CA ASN A 2 26.59 48.15 -16.33
C ASN A 2 26.65 47.31 -15.04
N ASP A 3 27.05 47.96 -13.96
CA ASP A 3 27.24 47.42 -12.61
C ASP A 3 26.65 48.49 -11.68
N ALA A 4 25.35 48.41 -11.45
CA ALA A 4 24.59 49.45 -10.77
C ALA A 4 24.81 49.46 -9.26
N ASP A 5 25.12 48.30 -8.68
CA ASP A 5 25.34 48.12 -7.24
C ASP A 5 26.83 48.12 -6.84
N SER A 6 27.73 48.24 -7.82
CA SER A 6 29.19 48.25 -7.63
C SER A 6 29.72 46.97 -6.98
N ASN A 7 29.04 45.84 -7.21
CA ASN A 7 29.44 44.53 -6.70
C ASN A 7 30.54 43.86 -7.56
N GLY A 8 30.92 44.46 -8.68
CA GLY A 8 31.94 43.96 -9.59
C GLY A 8 31.44 42.92 -10.60
N LYS A 9 30.12 42.71 -10.68
CA LYS A 9 29.44 41.88 -11.68
C LYS A 9 28.60 42.75 -12.62
N PRO A 10 28.40 42.33 -13.87
CA PRO A 10 27.44 42.97 -14.75
C PRO A 10 26.00 42.74 -14.25
N ASP A 11 25.12 43.75 -14.37
CA ASP A 11 23.70 43.68 -14.00
C ASP A 11 22.97 42.48 -14.65
N SER A 12 23.41 42.05 -15.84
CA SER A 12 22.87 40.87 -16.54
C SER A 12 23.18 39.55 -15.83
N GLN A 13 24.33 39.47 -15.15
CA GLN A 13 24.69 38.30 -14.34
C GLN A 13 23.84 38.27 -13.07
N ASP A 14 23.63 39.40 -12.41
CA ASP A 14 22.78 39.48 -11.21
C ASP A 14 21.33 39.11 -11.54
N ALA A 15 20.81 39.55 -12.68
CA ALA A 15 19.48 39.15 -13.15
C ALA A 15 19.38 37.63 -13.42
N ALA A 16 20.44 37.00 -13.95
CA ALA A 16 20.47 35.56 -14.18
C ALA A 16 20.54 34.77 -12.87
N GLU A 17 21.37 35.21 -11.91
CA GLU A 17 21.47 34.61 -10.57
C GLU A 17 20.11 34.70 -9.84
N ALA A 18 19.43 35.84 -9.91
CA ALA A 18 18.11 36.02 -9.30
C ALA A 18 17.02 35.15 -9.96
N ALA A 19 17.04 35.00 -11.29
CA ALA A 19 16.10 34.14 -12.00
C ALA A 19 16.31 32.65 -11.65
N ALA A 20 17.56 32.20 -11.57
CA ALA A 20 17.90 30.84 -11.17
C ALA A 20 17.50 30.55 -9.71
N GLU A 21 17.78 31.47 -8.79
CA GLU A 21 17.35 31.38 -7.38
C GLU A 21 15.83 31.26 -7.26
N ALA A 22 15.07 32.09 -7.97
CA ALA A 22 13.61 32.05 -7.96
C ALA A 22 13.08 30.71 -8.51
N ALA A 23 13.70 30.17 -9.56
CA ALA A 23 13.30 28.89 -10.14
C ALA A 23 13.62 27.70 -9.21
N VAL A 24 14.79 27.70 -8.57
CA VAL A 24 15.15 26.69 -7.56
C VAL A 24 14.17 26.72 -6.40
N LYS A 25 13.87 27.92 -5.86
CA LYS A 25 12.88 28.06 -4.80
C LYS A 25 11.50 27.53 -5.22
N ALA A 26 11.06 27.80 -6.44
CA ALA A 26 9.79 27.26 -6.94
C ALA A 26 9.78 25.72 -7.02
N ALA A 27 10.90 25.11 -7.36
CA ALA A 27 11.05 23.66 -7.36
C ALA A 27 11.04 23.06 -5.94
N GLU A 28 11.70 23.73 -4.98
CA GLU A 28 11.69 23.36 -3.57
C GLU A 28 10.28 23.47 -2.96
N ASP A 29 9.58 24.59 -3.21
CA ASP A 29 8.21 24.81 -2.73
C ASP A 29 7.27 23.72 -3.30
N ALA A 30 7.43 23.34 -4.57
CA ALA A 30 6.64 22.27 -5.19
C ALA A 30 6.93 20.89 -4.54
N ALA A 31 8.20 20.56 -4.30
CA ALA A 31 8.57 19.32 -3.61
C ALA A 31 8.03 19.29 -2.18
N GLN A 32 8.03 20.44 -1.48
CA GLN A 32 7.46 20.55 -0.15
C GLN A 32 5.94 20.33 -0.17
N ALA A 33 5.22 20.89 -1.13
CA ALA A 33 3.79 20.63 -1.29
C ALA A 33 3.49 19.14 -1.49
N GLY A 34 4.31 18.43 -2.28
CA GLY A 34 4.21 16.97 -2.44
C GLY A 34 4.42 16.22 -1.12
N LYS A 35 5.40 16.62 -0.31
CA LYS A 35 5.65 16.03 1.02
C LYS A 35 4.50 16.29 2.00
N ASP A 36 3.96 17.50 1.99
CA ASP A 36 2.85 17.89 2.85
C ASP A 36 1.60 17.10 2.47
N LYS A 37 1.31 16.97 1.16
CA LYS A 37 0.17 16.17 0.69
C LYS A 37 0.35 14.69 1.00
N LYS A 38 1.56 14.14 0.88
CA LYS A 38 1.87 12.78 1.32
C LYS A 38 1.52 12.58 2.80
N ALA A 39 1.98 13.49 3.67
CA ALA A 39 1.69 13.41 5.10
C ALA A 39 0.19 13.53 5.41
N GLU A 40 -0.54 14.33 4.64
CA GLU A 40 -2.00 14.47 4.74
C GLU A 40 -2.72 13.16 4.39
N VAL A 41 -2.40 12.55 3.24
CA VAL A 41 -3.09 11.33 2.78
C VAL A 41 -2.70 10.08 3.56
N GLU A 42 -1.52 10.04 4.19
CA GLU A 42 -1.13 8.91 5.05
C GLU A 42 -1.67 9.04 6.50
N ALA A 43 -2.37 10.14 6.84
CA ALA A 43 -2.67 10.50 8.22
C ALA A 43 -3.69 9.59 8.92
N ASP A 44 -4.66 9.04 8.18
CA ASP A 44 -5.68 8.13 8.70
C ASP A 44 -5.31 6.65 8.53
N GLY A 45 -4.19 6.37 7.84
CA GLY A 45 -3.68 5.03 7.58
C GLY A 45 -4.36 4.32 6.39
N VAL A 46 -5.24 5.00 5.65
CA VAL A 46 -5.84 4.51 4.41
C VAL A 46 -5.50 5.48 3.27
N VAL A 47 -5.06 4.94 2.15
CA VAL A 47 -4.69 5.70 0.95
C VAL A 47 -5.44 5.09 -0.21
N ASN A 48 -6.37 5.87 -0.76
CA ASN A 48 -7.15 5.48 -1.92
C ASN A 48 -6.50 5.93 -3.26
N PRO A 49 -7.02 5.48 -4.42
CA PRO A 49 -6.48 5.86 -5.73
C PRO A 49 -6.49 7.38 -6.02
N ASP A 50 -7.51 8.10 -5.57
CA ASP A 50 -7.66 9.54 -5.82
C ASP A 50 -6.62 10.34 -5.01
N GLU A 51 -6.37 9.93 -3.76
CA GLU A 51 -5.34 10.50 -2.90
C GLU A 51 -3.94 10.28 -3.45
N LYS A 52 -3.65 9.07 -3.95
CA LYS A 52 -2.40 8.81 -4.67
C LYS A 52 -2.28 9.70 -5.90
N SER A 53 -3.35 9.84 -6.67
CA SER A 53 -3.35 10.70 -7.86
C SER A 53 -3.07 12.17 -7.52
N ALA A 54 -3.56 12.66 -6.38
CA ALA A 54 -3.25 14.00 -5.89
C ALA A 54 -1.76 14.18 -5.57
N VAL A 55 -1.11 13.18 -4.96
CA VAL A 55 0.35 13.19 -4.72
C VAL A 55 1.12 13.13 -6.04
N ASP A 56 0.70 12.26 -6.98
CA ASP A 56 1.31 12.14 -8.31
C ASP A 56 1.24 13.48 -9.08
N GLY A 57 0.11 14.19 -9.03
CA GLY A 57 -0.04 15.49 -9.66
C GLY A 57 0.93 16.54 -9.11
N LEU A 58 1.22 16.53 -7.80
CA LEU A 58 2.22 17.42 -7.20
C LEU A 58 3.65 17.01 -7.58
N ASN A 59 3.90 15.72 -7.81
CA ASN A 59 5.18 15.25 -8.33
C ASN A 59 5.45 15.69 -9.76
N ASP A 60 4.40 15.75 -10.59
CA ASP A 60 4.51 16.29 -11.95
C ASP A 60 4.91 17.77 -11.91
N VAL A 61 4.26 18.56 -11.05
CA VAL A 61 4.63 19.97 -10.83
C VAL A 61 6.07 20.10 -10.33
N THR A 62 6.47 19.27 -9.36
CA THR A 62 7.85 19.24 -8.86
C THR A 62 8.85 18.97 -9.98
N THR A 63 8.56 17.99 -10.83
CA THR A 63 9.40 17.61 -11.98
C THR A 63 9.47 18.73 -13.01
N GLU A 64 8.35 19.39 -13.31
CA GLU A 64 8.29 20.54 -14.21
C GLU A 64 9.14 21.72 -13.70
N LYS A 65 8.99 22.08 -12.42
CA LYS A 65 9.75 23.19 -11.81
C LYS A 65 11.24 22.86 -11.72
N LYS A 66 11.59 21.63 -11.35
CA LYS A 66 12.98 21.16 -11.38
C LYS A 66 13.56 21.26 -12.80
N GLY A 67 12.80 20.81 -13.82
CA GLY A 67 13.18 20.91 -15.22
C GLY A 67 13.34 22.35 -15.73
N THR A 68 12.57 23.30 -15.19
CA THR A 68 12.70 24.74 -15.49
C THR A 68 13.93 25.36 -14.83
N ALA A 69 14.23 24.96 -13.59
CA ALA A 69 15.36 25.48 -12.83
C ALA A 69 16.72 24.97 -13.34
N THR A 70 16.82 23.71 -13.76
CA THR A 70 18.06 23.10 -14.26
C THR A 70 18.80 23.94 -15.31
N PRO A 71 18.20 24.32 -16.46
CA PRO A 71 18.90 25.09 -17.48
C PRO A 71 19.29 26.51 -17.02
N LEU A 72 18.54 27.11 -16.09
CA LEU A 72 18.87 28.42 -15.53
C LEU A 72 20.11 28.34 -14.64
N VAL A 73 20.17 27.35 -13.74
CA VAL A 73 21.34 27.10 -12.88
C VAL A 73 22.55 26.71 -13.72
N ASP A 74 22.38 25.83 -14.71
CA ASP A 74 23.48 25.36 -15.56
C ASP A 74 24.07 26.48 -16.43
N SER A 75 23.28 27.52 -16.76
CA SER A 75 23.71 28.69 -17.53
C SER A 75 24.48 29.73 -16.70
N LEU A 76 24.51 29.61 -15.37
CA LEU A 76 25.27 30.52 -14.53
C LEU A 76 26.79 30.33 -14.74
N PRO A 77 27.60 31.40 -14.58
CA PRO A 77 29.04 31.30 -14.48
C PRO A 77 29.47 30.33 -13.37
N GLU A 78 30.54 29.59 -13.59
CA GLU A 78 31.12 28.71 -12.57
C GLU A 78 31.49 29.52 -11.32
N GLY A 79 31.12 28.99 -10.15
CA GLY A 79 31.34 29.69 -8.89
C GLY A 79 30.39 29.26 -7.77
N PRO A 80 30.55 29.82 -6.57
CA PRO A 80 29.85 29.37 -5.37
C PRO A 80 28.32 29.49 -5.46
N VAL A 81 27.81 30.47 -6.20
CA VAL A 81 26.36 30.64 -6.39
C VAL A 81 25.77 29.47 -7.17
N LYS A 82 26.40 29.10 -8.30
CA LYS A 82 25.98 27.95 -9.11
C LYS A 82 26.05 26.65 -8.32
N GLU A 83 27.16 26.41 -7.61
CA GLU A 83 27.34 25.21 -6.78
C GLU A 83 26.26 25.09 -5.70
N ALA A 84 25.95 26.19 -5.00
CA ALA A 84 24.91 26.20 -3.97
C ALA A 84 23.51 25.93 -4.55
N LEU A 85 23.18 26.54 -5.69
CA LEU A 85 21.90 26.33 -6.36
C LEU A 85 21.77 24.90 -6.91
N LYS A 86 22.84 24.34 -7.46
CA LYS A 86 22.86 22.94 -7.94
C LYS A 86 22.63 21.97 -6.78
N ALA A 87 23.33 22.17 -5.66
CA ALA A 87 23.17 21.33 -4.48
C ALA A 87 21.73 21.35 -3.92
N ARG A 88 21.07 22.52 -3.92
CA ARG A 88 19.65 22.64 -3.55
C ARG A 88 18.75 21.92 -4.55
N LEU A 89 18.97 22.12 -5.85
CA LEU A 89 18.19 21.49 -6.90
C LEU A 89 18.31 19.95 -6.89
N ASP A 90 19.48 19.42 -6.52
CA ASP A 90 19.70 17.97 -6.37
C ASP A 90 18.88 17.37 -5.21
N GLN A 91 18.58 18.15 -4.18
CA GLN A 91 17.72 17.75 -3.06
C GLN A 91 16.21 17.84 -3.36
N VAL A 92 15.82 18.45 -4.48
CA VAL A 92 14.42 18.48 -4.93
C VAL A 92 14.04 17.08 -5.42
N THR A 93 13.20 16.39 -4.66
CA THR A 93 12.71 15.04 -4.94
C THR A 93 11.18 14.97 -4.87
N THR A 94 10.61 14.02 -5.59
CA THR A 94 9.17 13.67 -5.53
C THR A 94 8.83 12.88 -4.27
N SER A 95 7.54 12.70 -3.99
CA SER A 95 7.00 11.91 -2.88
C SER A 95 6.25 10.68 -3.39
N GLU A 96 6.26 9.57 -2.65
CA GLU A 96 5.56 8.35 -3.05
C GLU A 96 4.63 7.87 -1.94
N VAL A 97 3.44 7.40 -2.34
CA VAL A 97 2.45 6.73 -1.49
C VAL A 97 1.96 5.45 -2.17
N THR A 98 1.56 4.47 -1.37
CA THR A 98 1.04 3.19 -1.85
C THR A 98 -0.45 3.11 -1.55
N VAL A 99 -1.27 2.76 -2.54
CA VAL A 99 -2.70 2.53 -2.34
C VAL A 99 -2.88 1.30 -1.45
N ASN A 100 -3.63 1.46 -0.38
CA ASN A 100 -4.02 0.37 0.50
C ASN A 100 -5.52 0.37 0.83
N ASP A 101 -6.33 1.26 0.24
CA ASP A 101 -7.80 1.27 0.25
C ASP A 101 -8.27 1.37 -1.21
N ALA A 102 -8.23 0.24 -1.93
CA ALA A 102 -8.40 0.23 -3.38
C ALA A 102 -9.84 0.52 -3.82
N ASP A 103 -10.82 0.17 -3.00
CA ASP A 103 -12.24 0.37 -3.28
C ASP A 103 -12.84 1.62 -2.60
N SER A 104 -12.01 2.38 -1.87
CA SER A 104 -12.37 3.63 -1.19
C SER A 104 -13.47 3.43 -0.15
N ASN A 105 -13.45 2.29 0.54
CA ASN A 105 -14.44 1.96 1.56
C ASN A 105 -14.03 2.46 2.96
N GLY A 106 -12.86 3.08 3.09
CA GLY A 106 -12.31 3.60 4.35
C GLY A 106 -11.69 2.54 5.25
N LYS A 107 -11.44 1.34 4.72
CA LYS A 107 -10.69 0.27 5.37
C LYS A 107 -9.47 -0.10 4.53
N PRO A 108 -8.35 -0.44 5.17
CA PRO A 108 -7.24 -1.01 4.43
C PRO A 108 -7.64 -2.35 3.78
N ASP A 109 -7.20 -2.62 2.55
CA ASP A 109 -7.42 -3.88 1.80
C ASP A 109 -7.05 -5.12 2.63
N SER A 110 -6.06 -4.99 3.53
CA SER A 110 -5.66 -6.07 4.45
C SER A 110 -6.75 -6.43 5.47
N GLN A 111 -7.56 -5.45 5.88
CA GLN A 111 -8.71 -5.65 6.75
C GLN A 111 -9.84 -6.33 5.98
N ASP A 112 -10.14 -5.89 4.75
CA ASP A 112 -11.17 -6.53 3.91
C ASP A 112 -10.84 -7.98 3.61
N ALA A 113 -9.57 -8.28 3.31
CA ALA A 113 -9.11 -9.64 3.12
C ALA A 113 -9.28 -10.50 4.38
N ALA A 114 -9.07 -9.93 5.57
CA ALA A 114 -9.26 -10.63 6.84
C ALA A 114 -10.75 -10.86 7.15
N GLU A 115 -11.63 -9.89 6.87
CA GLU A 115 -13.07 -10.00 7.03
C GLU A 115 -13.63 -11.09 6.09
N ALA A 116 -13.25 -11.07 4.82
CA ALA A 116 -13.65 -12.10 3.84
C ALA A 116 -13.17 -13.51 4.25
N ALA A 117 -11.96 -13.63 4.79
CA ALA A 117 -11.45 -14.90 5.28
C ALA A 117 -12.21 -15.41 6.51
N ALA A 118 -12.60 -14.52 7.43
CA ALA A 118 -13.39 -14.86 8.61
C ALA A 118 -14.80 -15.33 8.21
N GLU A 119 -15.47 -14.64 7.29
CA GLU A 119 -16.77 -15.04 6.76
C GLU A 119 -16.72 -16.42 6.09
N ALA A 120 -15.69 -16.66 5.27
CA ALA A 120 -15.48 -17.97 4.64
C ALA A 120 -15.26 -19.08 5.65
N ALA A 121 -14.53 -18.82 6.74
CA ALA A 121 -14.30 -19.79 7.81
C ALA A 121 -15.59 -20.11 8.59
N VAL A 122 -16.42 -19.09 8.88
CA VAL A 122 -17.73 -19.28 9.53
C VAL A 122 -18.62 -20.15 8.64
N LYS A 123 -18.74 -19.82 7.36
CA LYS A 123 -19.54 -20.60 6.41
C LYS A 123 -19.06 -22.05 6.31
N ALA A 124 -17.74 -22.28 6.26
CA ALA A 124 -17.18 -23.63 6.26
C ALA A 124 -17.51 -24.41 7.54
N ALA A 125 -17.52 -23.75 8.70
CA ALA A 125 -17.92 -24.37 9.96
C ALA A 125 -19.42 -24.71 10.01
N GLU A 126 -20.28 -23.83 9.49
CA GLU A 126 -21.73 -24.07 9.38
C GLU A 126 -22.05 -25.24 8.43
N ASP A 127 -21.43 -25.25 7.24
CA ASP A 127 -21.58 -26.33 6.25
C ASP A 127 -21.11 -27.68 6.85
N ALA A 128 -19.99 -27.69 7.58
CA ALA A 128 -19.50 -28.88 8.28
C ALA A 128 -20.45 -29.35 9.40
N ALA A 129 -21.02 -28.42 10.16
CA ALA A 129 -22.00 -28.74 11.20
C ALA A 129 -23.30 -29.32 10.61
N GLN A 130 -23.77 -28.80 9.48
CA GLN A 130 -24.95 -29.31 8.79
C GLN A 130 -24.71 -30.73 8.24
N ALA A 131 -23.57 -30.95 7.56
CA ALA A 131 -23.20 -32.28 7.08
C ALA A 131 -23.08 -33.32 8.22
N GLY A 132 -22.66 -32.89 9.41
CA GLY A 132 -22.66 -33.73 10.61
C GLY A 132 -24.07 -34.12 11.08
N LYS A 133 -25.02 -33.17 11.08
CA LYS A 133 -26.42 -33.43 11.41
C LYS A 133 -27.07 -34.39 10.41
N ASP A 134 -26.84 -34.18 9.13
CA ASP A 134 -27.40 -35.01 8.05
C ASP A 134 -26.92 -36.47 8.18
N LYS A 135 -25.62 -36.68 8.46
CA LYS A 135 -25.08 -38.03 8.72
C LYS A 135 -25.63 -38.68 9.99
N LYS A 136 -25.85 -37.90 11.07
CA LYS A 136 -26.49 -38.44 12.29
C LYS A 136 -27.94 -38.87 12.00
N ALA A 137 -28.68 -38.09 11.21
CA ALA A 137 -30.04 -38.42 10.81
C ALA A 137 -30.11 -39.67 9.92
N GLU A 138 -29.13 -39.89 9.03
CA GLU A 138 -29.04 -41.10 8.20
C GLU A 138 -28.74 -42.36 9.03
N VAL A 139 -27.97 -42.25 10.11
CA VAL A 139 -27.71 -43.35 11.06
C VAL A 139 -28.91 -43.64 11.98
N GLU A 140 -29.82 -42.68 12.18
CA GLU A 140 -31.00 -42.82 13.07
C GLU A 140 -32.32 -43.20 12.34
N LEU A 141 -32.29 -43.53 11.05
CA LEU A 141 -33.48 -44.10 10.38
C LEU A 141 -33.82 -45.49 10.96
N PRO A 142 -35.12 -45.79 11.23
CA PRO A 142 -35.52 -46.88 12.10
C PRO A 142 -35.17 -48.26 11.52
N SER A 143 -34.44 -49.03 12.33
CA SER A 143 -34.54 -50.48 12.34
C SER A 143 -35.98 -50.87 12.69
N THR A 144 -36.84 -50.96 11.68
CA THR A 144 -38.03 -51.81 11.75
C THR A 144 -38.20 -52.51 10.41
N GLY A 145 -37.81 -53.78 10.39
CA GLY A 145 -38.22 -54.73 9.36
C GLY A 145 -37.10 -55.15 8.43
N GLU A 146 -36.70 -56.41 8.58
CA GLU A 146 -36.07 -57.23 7.54
C GLU A 146 -34.54 -57.09 7.38
N ILE A 147 -33.85 -57.89 8.20
CA ILE A 147 -32.64 -58.67 7.84
C ILE A 147 -32.43 -58.78 6.32
N ASN A 148 -31.46 -58.05 5.78
CA ASN A 148 -30.77 -58.51 4.58
C ASN A 148 -29.27 -58.24 4.67
N THR A 149 -28.54 -59.34 4.61
CA THR A 149 -27.12 -59.53 4.83
C THR A 149 -26.29 -58.98 3.67
N HIS A 150 -26.04 -57.68 3.64
CA HIS A 150 -24.87 -57.13 2.97
C HIS A 150 -24.24 -56.06 3.85
N LEU A 151 -23.43 -56.57 4.78
CA LEU A 151 -22.50 -55.84 5.62
C LEU A 151 -21.67 -54.93 4.71
N SER A 152 -22.08 -53.67 4.58
CA SER A 152 -21.33 -52.68 3.81
C SER A 152 -20.01 -52.47 4.54
N LEU A 153 -18.96 -53.05 3.97
CA LEU A 153 -17.57 -53.07 4.42
C LEU A 153 -17.02 -51.66 4.74
N PHE A 154 -17.72 -50.62 4.27
CA PHE A 154 -17.47 -49.21 4.58
C PHE A 154 -17.69 -48.84 6.05
N GLY A 155 -18.64 -49.48 6.77
CA GLY A 155 -18.88 -49.19 8.18
C GLY A 155 -17.74 -49.61 9.11
N ILE A 156 -17.01 -50.68 8.76
CA ILE A 156 -15.90 -51.21 9.56
C ILE A 156 -14.64 -50.35 9.37
N ILE A 157 -14.42 -49.80 8.17
CA ILE A 157 -13.26 -48.94 7.87
C ILE A 157 -13.34 -47.62 8.65
N VAL A 158 -14.53 -47.03 8.78
CA VAL A 158 -14.73 -45.77 9.53
C VAL A 158 -14.57 -45.97 11.05
N LEU A 159 -14.97 -47.13 11.59
CA LEU A 159 -14.79 -47.48 13.00
C LEU A 159 -13.31 -47.72 13.36
N LEU A 160 -12.55 -48.33 12.45
CA LEU A 160 -11.10 -48.57 12.64
C LEU A 160 -10.29 -47.27 12.64
N ILE A 161 -10.59 -46.31 11.75
CA ILE A 161 -9.89 -45.02 11.72
C ILE A 161 -10.20 -44.18 12.96
N SER A 162 -11.46 -44.21 13.44
CA SER A 162 -11.83 -43.48 14.67
C SER A 162 -11.16 -44.05 15.92
N THR A 163 -10.94 -45.37 15.99
CA THR A 163 -10.26 -46.01 17.13
C THR A 163 -8.75 -45.70 17.12
N LEU A 164 -8.14 -45.58 15.94
CA LEU A 164 -6.71 -45.20 15.80
C LEU A 164 -6.43 -43.74 16.19
N MET A 165 -7.35 -42.81 15.91
CA MET A 165 -7.18 -41.39 16.29
C MET A 165 -7.48 -41.13 17.78
N TYR A 166 -8.34 -41.93 18.42
CA TYR A 166 -8.66 -41.78 19.85
C TYR A 166 -7.63 -42.46 20.78
N GLY A 167 -6.78 -43.35 20.25
CA GLY A 167 -5.74 -44.06 21.03
C GLY A 167 -4.47 -43.24 21.34
N SER A 168 -4.18 -42.16 20.60
CA SER A 168 -2.92 -41.41 20.76
C SER A 168 -2.96 -40.23 21.74
N LYS A 169 -4.08 -40.03 22.48
CA LYS A 169 -4.22 -38.91 23.43
C LYS A 169 -4.26 -39.31 24.91
N LYS A 170 -3.80 -40.53 25.24
CA LYS A 170 -3.55 -40.93 26.64
C LYS A 170 -2.16 -41.55 26.78
N LYS A 171 -1.18 -40.68 27.02
CA LYS A 171 -0.07 -40.82 27.97
C LYS A 171 0.82 -39.57 27.85
N GLU A 172 0.36 -38.48 28.45
CA GLU A 172 1.25 -37.64 29.23
C GLU A 172 1.23 -38.23 30.64
N ASP A 173 2.39 -38.69 31.09
CA ASP A 173 2.99 -38.35 32.38
C ASP A 173 4.50 -38.29 32.15
#